data_AF-A0AAV4B9I9-F1
#
_entry.id   AF-A0AAV4B9I9-F1
#
_cell.length_a   1.000
_cell.length_b   1.000
_cell.length_c   1.000
_cell.angle_alpha   90.00
_cell.angle_beta   90.00
_cell.angle_gamma   90.00
#
_symmetry.space_group_name_H-M   'P 1'
#
loop_
_entity.id
_entity.type
_entity.pdbx_description
1 polymer ?
#
loop_
_entity_poly.entity_id
_entity_poly.type
_entity_poly.pdbx_seq_one_letter_code
_entity_poly.pdbx_strand_id
1 'polypeptide(L)'
;MRDANIITLYKNKGDRSDCNNCRGISLLGIVGKTFARVILNPLQPLAEPVNPEAQFGFRADRSTIDMIFSVGQLQGARDGQQGRVGHTHADSWLSPQAPEDDHIPS
;
A
#
# COMPACT_ATOMS: atom_id res chain seq x y z
N MET A 1 -8.44 -7.86 38.00
CA MET A 1 -8.97 -7.51 36.65
C MET A 1 -9.69 -8.75 36.15
N ARG A 2 -11.02 -8.75 35.99
CA ARG A 2 -11.75 -9.93 35.47
C ARG A 2 -11.29 -10.25 34.04
N ASP A 3 -11.29 -11.52 33.67
CA ASP A 3 -10.90 -12.02 32.36
C ASP A 3 -11.70 -11.38 31.20
N ALA A 4 -11.08 -11.27 30.02
CA ALA A 4 -11.75 -10.85 28.80
C ALA A 4 -12.56 -12.03 28.23
N ASN A 5 -13.78 -11.77 27.75
CA ASN A 5 -14.60 -12.82 27.13
C ASN A 5 -14.20 -13.01 25.66
N ILE A 6 -13.75 -14.20 25.27
CA ILE A 6 -13.37 -14.49 23.89
C ILE A 6 -14.61 -14.97 23.13
N ILE A 7 -15.00 -14.23 22.08
CA ILE A 7 -16.08 -14.62 21.18
C ILE A 7 -15.54 -14.86 19.77
N THR A 8 -16.16 -15.78 19.04
CA THR A 8 -15.80 -16.08 17.66
C THR A 8 -16.66 -15.29 16.69
N LEU A 9 -16.02 -14.50 15.82
CA LEU A 9 -16.68 -13.74 14.77
C LEU A 9 -16.36 -14.33 13.39
N TYR A 10 -17.40 -14.54 12.59
CA TYR A 10 -17.26 -14.96 11.20
C TYR A 10 -16.76 -13.80 10.33
N LYS A 11 -15.73 -14.02 9.52
CA LYS A 11 -15.06 -12.99 8.69
C LYS A 11 -15.88 -12.57 7.45
N ASN A 12 -17.10 -13.09 7.30
CA ASN A 12 -17.99 -12.85 6.17
C ASN A 12 -17.37 -13.16 4.80
N LYS A 13 -16.49 -14.17 4.76
CA LYS A 13 -15.81 -14.67 3.56
C LYS A 13 -15.66 -16.19 3.69
N GLY A 14 -15.86 -16.91 2.59
CA GLY A 14 -15.72 -18.37 2.53
C GLY A 14 -16.97 -19.11 3.03
N ASP A 15 -16.77 -20.35 3.48
CA ASP A 15 -17.80 -21.17 4.11
C ASP A 15 -17.77 -20.99 5.64
N ARG A 16 -18.95 -21.03 6.28
CA ARG A 16 -19.13 -20.93 7.74
C ARG A 16 -18.67 -22.18 8.48
N SER A 17 -18.61 -23.33 7.80
CA SER A 17 -18.15 -24.58 8.40
C SER A 17 -16.63 -24.64 8.60
N ASP A 18 -15.88 -23.85 7.82
CA ASP A 18 -14.42 -23.77 7.91
C ASP A 18 -14.00 -22.84 9.06
N CYS A 19 -13.34 -23.42 10.07
CA CYS A 19 -12.81 -22.72 11.24
C CYS A 19 -11.83 -21.58 10.87
N ASN A 20 -11.15 -21.64 9.73
CA ASN A 20 -10.23 -20.59 9.29
C ASN A 20 -10.97 -19.29 8.90
N ASN A 21 -12.24 -19.38 8.54
CA ASN A 21 -13.08 -18.22 8.20
C ASN A 21 -13.67 -17.51 9.43
N CYS A 22 -13.31 -17.97 10.63
CA CYS A 22 -13.67 -17.37 11.90
C CYS A 22 -12.45 -16.72 12.58
N ARG A 23 -12.68 -15.71 13.43
CA ARG A 23 -11.65 -15.05 14.24
C ARG A 23 -12.14 -14.87 15.67
N GLY A 24 -11.33 -15.26 16.64
CA GLY A 24 -11.57 -14.91 18.04
C GLY A 24 -11.31 -13.42 18.29
N ILE A 25 -12.22 -12.76 19.00
CA ILE A 25 -12.01 -11.41 19.54
C ILE A 25 -12.23 -11.41 21.06
N SER A 26 -11.40 -10.66 21.77
CA SER A 26 -11.52 -10.49 23.22
C SER A 26 -12.37 -9.28 23.55
N LEU A 27 -13.54 -9.50 24.15
CA LEU A 27 -14.42 -8.45 24.62
C LEU A 27 -14.09 -8.09 26.06
N LEU A 28 -13.56 -6.88 26.21
CA LEU A 28 -13.25 -6.31 27.52
C LEU A 28 -14.49 -5.65 28.13
N GLY A 29 -14.69 -5.84 29.44
CA GLY A 29 -15.73 -5.12 30.18
C GLY A 29 -15.52 -3.61 30.17
N ILE A 30 -16.54 -2.85 30.57
CA ILE A 30 -16.53 -1.37 30.53
C ILE A 30 -15.29 -0.80 31.23
N VAL A 31 -15.00 -1.28 32.45
CA VAL A 31 -13.84 -0.82 33.24
C VAL A 31 -12.52 -1.06 32.50
N GLY A 32 -12.35 -2.24 31.88
CA GLY A 32 -11.12 -2.53 31.15
C GLY A 32 -10.99 -1.71 29.87
N LYS A 33 -12.09 -1.43 29.16
CA LYS A 33 -12.08 -0.52 28.00
C LYS A 33 -11.66 0.89 28.40
N THR A 34 -12.18 1.38 29.54
CA THR A 34 -11.78 2.68 30.09
C THR A 34 -10.30 2.69 30.45
N PHE A 35 -9.82 1.65 31.14
CA PHE A 35 -8.41 1.53 31.50
C PHE A 35 -7.49 1.50 30.27
N ALA A 36 -7.84 0.73 29.24
CA ALA A 36 -7.10 0.71 27.98
C ALA A 36 -7.03 2.08 27.32
N ARG A 37 -8.11 2.88 27.35
CA ARG A 37 -8.11 4.26 26.84
C ARG A 37 -7.24 5.21 27.65
N VAL A 38 -7.27 5.10 28.98
CA VAL A 38 -6.41 5.91 29.87
C VAL A 38 -4.93 5.67 29.56
N ILE A 39 -4.56 4.42 29.23
CA ILE A 39 -3.20 4.08 28.81
C ILE A 39 -2.90 4.56 27.37
N LEU A 40 -3.83 4.35 26.44
CA LEU A 40 -3.60 4.65 25.03
C LEU A 40 -3.45 6.15 24.75
N ASN A 41 -4.27 6.99 25.38
CA ASN A 41 -4.30 8.44 25.13
C ASN A 41 -2.91 9.13 25.26
N PRO A 42 -2.12 8.90 26.32
CA PRO A 42 -0.78 9.48 26.41
C PRO A 42 0.25 8.78 25.51
N LEU A 43 0.06 7.50 25.15
CA LEU A 43 0.98 6.77 24.27
C LEU A 43 0.86 7.21 22.80
N GLN A 44 -0.34 7.59 22.36
CA GLN A 44 -0.60 7.96 20.97
C GLN A 44 0.30 9.11 20.47
N PRO A 45 0.42 10.28 21.15
CA PRO A 45 1.33 11.34 20.71
C PRO A 45 2.81 10.95 20.82
N LEU A 46 3.17 10.03 21.73
CA LEU A 46 4.55 9.55 21.86
C LEU A 46 4.94 8.59 20.73
N ALA A 47 3.99 7.83 20.19
CA ALA A 47 4.22 6.89 19.10
C ALA A 47 4.25 7.58 17.72
N GLU A 48 3.62 8.74 17.59
CA GLU A 48 3.50 9.47 16.31
C GLU A 48 4.85 9.75 15.62
N PRO A 49 5.90 10.26 16.29
CA PRO A 49 7.21 10.45 15.67
C PRO A 49 7.97 9.14 15.38
N VAL A 50 7.57 8.02 16.01
CA VAL A 50 8.22 6.70 15.84
C VAL A 50 7.61 5.94 14.67
N ASN A 51 6.34 6.20 14.35
CA ASN A 51 5.63 5.50 13.27
C ASN A 51 6.17 5.91 11.89
N PRO A 52 6.50 4.93 11.02
CA PRO A 52 6.87 5.22 9.63
C PRO A 52 5.79 6.02 8.91
N GLU A 53 6.18 6.92 8.01
CA GLU A 53 5.22 7.72 7.21
C GLU A 53 4.29 6.83 6.37
N ALA A 54 4.83 5.72 5.85
CA ALA A 54 4.06 4.72 5.09
C ALA A 54 3.04 3.93 5.94
N GLN A 55 3.03 4.08 7.27
CA GLN A 55 2.05 3.44 8.13
C GLN A 55 0.82 4.33 8.28
N PHE A 56 -0.32 3.87 7.74
CA PHE A 56 -1.61 4.56 7.81
C PHE A 56 -2.55 3.93 8.84
N GLY A 57 -2.45 2.62 9.07
CA GLY A 57 -3.29 1.92 10.02
C GLY A 57 -3.04 2.37 11.46
N PHE A 58 -4.11 2.42 12.25
CA PHE A 58 -4.08 2.75 13.69
C PHE A 58 -3.48 4.12 14.02
N ARG A 59 -3.53 5.08 13.08
CA ARG A 59 -3.12 6.47 13.31
C ARG A 59 -4.30 7.41 13.17
N ALA A 60 -4.23 8.53 13.88
CA ALA A 60 -5.16 9.63 13.68
C ALA A 60 -4.95 10.23 12.28
N ASP A 61 -6.02 10.72 11.67
CA ASP A 61 -5.99 11.47 10.40
C ASP A 61 -5.38 10.73 9.20
N ARG A 62 -5.29 9.39 9.26
CA ARG A 62 -4.82 8.53 8.17
C ARG A 62 -5.82 7.40 7.93
N SER A 63 -6.36 7.32 6.72
CA SER A 63 -7.31 6.29 6.33
C SER A 63 -6.73 5.29 5.33
N THR A 64 -7.38 4.14 5.18
CA THR A 64 -7.06 3.17 4.13
C THR A 64 -7.20 3.76 2.73
N ILE A 65 -8.14 4.71 2.54
CA ILE A 65 -8.36 5.37 1.25
C ILE A 65 -7.14 6.21 0.89
N ASP A 66 -6.60 6.97 1.85
CA ASP A 66 -5.41 7.80 1.65
C ASP A 66 -4.20 6.94 1.25
N MET A 67 -4.06 5.77 1.87
CA MET A 67 -2.99 4.82 1.54
C MET A 67 -3.14 4.28 0.11
N ILE A 68 -4.35 3.84 -0.28
CA ILE A 68 -4.62 3.34 -1.64
C ILE A 68 -4.33 4.43 -2.67
N PHE A 69 -4.78 5.67 -2.40
CA PHE A 69 -4.51 6.80 -3.26
C PHE A 69 -3.00 7.07 -3.40
N SER A 70 -2.28 7.10 -2.28
CA SER A 70 -0.82 7.32 -2.25
C SER A 70 -0.09 6.25 -3.07
N VAL A 71 -0.45 4.97 -2.89
CA VAL A 71 0.14 3.86 -3.67
C VAL A 71 -0.21 3.98 -5.16
N GLY A 72 -1.46 4.35 -5.49
CA GLY A 72 -1.89 4.55 -6.87
C GLY A 72 -1.10 5.66 -7.59
N GLN A 73 -0.87 6.79 -6.93
CA GLN A 73 -0.04 7.88 -7.46
C GLN A 73 1.41 7.42 -7.71
N LEU A 74 1.98 6.67 -6.76
CA LEU A 74 3.33 6.13 -6.89
C LEU A 74 3.44 5.15 -8.06
N GLN A 75 2.43 4.30 -8.27
CA GLN A 75 2.40 3.38 -9.41
C GLN A 75 2.30 4.13 -10.74
N GLY A 76 1.35 5.06 -10.86
CA GLY A 76 1.19 5.86 -12.09
C GLY A 76 2.42 6.71 -12.43
N ALA A 77 3.11 7.25 -11.42
CA ALA A 77 4.35 7.99 -11.61
C ALA A 77 5.49 7.09 -12.12
N ARG A 78 5.57 5.83 -11.66
CA ARG A 78 6.55 4.85 -12.15
C ARG A 78 6.26 4.45 -13.60
N ASP A 79 5.00 4.14 -13.91
CA ASP A 79 4.59 3.73 -15.25
C ASP A 79 4.85 4.85 -16.28
N GLY A 80 4.62 6.11 -15.90
CA GLY A 80 4.93 7.28 -16.73
C GLY A 80 6.43 7.57 -16.91
N GLN A 81 7.27 7.22 -15.92
CA GLN A 81 8.73 7.33 -16.06
C GLN A 81 9.30 6.19 -16.93
N GLN A 82 8.78 4.97 -16.80
CA GLN A 82 9.13 3.83 -17.65
C GLN A 82 8.84 4.14 -19.14
N GLY A 83 7.74 4.84 -19.43
CA GLY A 83 7.40 5.30 -20.79
C GLY A 83 8.29 6.44 -21.34
N ARG A 84 8.97 7.20 -20.48
CA ARG A 84 9.93 8.25 -20.91
C ARG A 84 11.34 7.72 -21.11
N VAL A 85 11.72 6.62 -20.46
CA VAL A 85 13.04 5.99 -20.59
C VAL A 85 13.20 5.21 -21.91
N GLY A 86 12.11 4.97 -22.65
CA GLY A 86 12.15 4.32 -23.97
C GLY A 86 12.57 5.21 -25.15
N HIS A 87 12.69 6.52 -24.97
CA HIS A 87 13.02 7.48 -26.05
C HIS A 87 14.29 8.29 -25.75
N THR A 88 15.41 7.62 -25.50
CA THR A 88 16.72 8.25 -25.71
C THR A 88 17.74 7.22 -26.18
N HIS A 89 18.30 7.49 -27.36
CA HIS A 89 19.53 6.93 -27.98
C HIS A 89 19.41 5.84 -29.07
N ALA A 90 18.23 5.29 -29.39
CA ALA A 90 18.12 4.32 -30.49
C ALA A 90 17.81 4.94 -31.88
N ASP A 91 17.27 6.17 -31.92
CA ASP A 91 16.76 6.78 -33.16
C ASP A 91 17.85 7.44 -34.04
N SER A 92 19.14 7.36 -33.65
CA SER A 92 20.25 7.95 -34.40
C SER A 92 20.69 7.13 -35.63
N TRP A 93 20.16 5.91 -35.81
CA TRP A 93 20.61 4.99 -36.85
C TRP A 93 19.71 4.93 -38.10
N LEU A 94 18.55 5.61 -38.09
CA LEU A 94 17.59 5.55 -39.18
C LEU A 94 17.61 6.84 -40.02
N SER A 95 18.75 7.16 -40.60
CA SER A 95 18.81 8.07 -41.75
C SER A 95 18.74 7.24 -43.03
N PRO A 96 17.85 7.54 -44.00
CA PRO A 96 17.85 6.87 -45.30
C PRO A 96 19.15 7.20 -46.04
N GLN A 97 20.00 6.19 -46.27
CA GLN A 97 21.17 6.36 -47.15
C GLN A 97 20.65 6.53 -48.58
N ALA A 98 21.01 7.67 -49.18
CA ALA A 98 20.74 7.98 -50.58
C ALA A 98 21.49 6.98 -51.49
N PRO A 99 20.96 6.67 -52.69
CA PRO A 99 21.61 5.75 -53.61
C PRO A 99 22.86 6.39 -54.22
N GLU A 100 24.01 5.74 -54.05
CA GLU A 100 25.24 6.10 -54.78
C GLU A 100 25.17 5.51 -56.19
N ASP A 101 25.10 6.39 -57.18
CA ASP A 101 25.24 6.10 -58.61
C ASP A 101 26.69 5.73 -58.92
N ASP A 102 26.99 4.44 -59.05
CA ASP A 102 28.28 3.99 -59.59
C ASP A 102 28.17 3.76 -61.11
N HIS A 103 28.58 4.81 -61.83
CA HIS A 103 29.00 4.77 -63.22
C HIS A 103 30.10 3.70 -63.42
N ILE A 104 29.83 2.69 -64.25
CA ILE A 104 30.88 1.80 -64.79
C ILE A 104 31.34 2.36 -66.14
N PRO A 105 32.62 2.77 -66.32
CA PRO A 105 33.14 3.08 -67.63
C PRO A 105 33.75 1.85 -68.31
N SER A 106 33.29 1.64 -69.55
CA SER A 106 33.85 0.92 -70.72
C SER A 106 34.34 -0.52 -70.56
#